data_AF-A0A7Y4QG69-F1
#
_entry.id   AF-A0A7Y4QG69-F1
#
_cell.length_a   1.000
_cell.length_b   1.000
_cell.length_c   1.000
_cell.angle_alpha   90.00
_cell.angle_beta   90.00
_cell.angle_gamma   90.00
#
_symmetry.space_group_name_H-M   'P 1'
#
loop_
_entity.id
_entity.type
_entity.pdbx_description
1 polymer ?
#
loop_
_entity_poly.entity_id
_entity_poly.type
_entity_poly.pdbx_seq_one_letter_code
_entity_poly.pdbx_strand_id
1 'polypeptide(L)'
;MKKYGTFIFESYEWLPDKGMVKLYYSLDDEVKFTETLTLPEPVQAIAGQEEEIDRAIFALHLIGGISYYKTCLPKKIEIRSGKLTPAQAEFWNSVYENGLGEFFYKNDIDFKG
;
A
#
# COMPACT_ATOMS: atom_id res chain seq x y z
N MET A 1 3.53 -16.76 -17.28
CA MET A 1 2.67 -15.94 -16.39
C MET A 1 2.19 -14.72 -17.16
N LYS A 2 0.94 -14.29 -16.93
CA LYS A 2 0.44 -13.01 -17.44
C LYS A 2 1.28 -11.88 -16.84
N LYS A 3 1.63 -10.88 -17.64
CA LYS A 3 2.31 -9.66 -17.16
C LYS A 3 1.25 -8.62 -16.83
N TYR A 4 1.42 -7.94 -15.70
CA TYR A 4 0.59 -6.81 -15.30
C TYR A 4 1.38 -5.51 -15.42
N GLY A 5 0.75 -4.45 -15.89
CA GLY A 5 1.39 -3.16 -16.17
C GLY A 5 1.39 -2.20 -14.99
N THR A 6 0.35 -2.26 -14.16
CA THR A 6 0.08 -1.30 -13.08
C THR A 6 -0.32 -2.00 -11.79
N PHE A 7 0.32 -1.63 -10.67
CA PHE A 7 -0.17 -1.90 -9.32
C PHE A 7 -0.94 -0.69 -8.81
N ILE A 8 -2.14 -0.93 -8.28
CA ILE A 8 -3.09 0.14 -7.95
C ILE A 8 -3.42 0.06 -6.46
N PHE A 9 -3.20 1.16 -5.75
CA PHE A 9 -3.75 1.39 -4.42
C PHE A 9 -5.17 1.92 -4.57
N GLU A 10 -6.16 1.03 -4.45
CA GLU A 10 -7.55 1.32 -4.79
C GLU A 10 -8.19 2.20 -3.71
N SER A 11 -8.22 1.70 -2.48
CA SER A 11 -8.86 2.34 -1.34
C SER A 11 -8.47 1.62 -0.05
N TYR A 12 -8.87 2.18 1.09
CA TYR A 12 -8.80 1.53 2.38
C TYR A 12 -10.06 1.86 3.18
N GLU A 13 -10.36 1.04 4.18
CA GLU A 13 -11.55 1.17 5.02
C GLU A 13 -11.17 0.98 6.48
N TRP A 14 -11.58 1.92 7.32
CA TRP A 14 -11.42 1.86 8.78
C TRP A 14 -12.75 1.47 9.44
N LEU A 15 -12.75 0.36 10.17
CA LEU A 15 -13.92 -0.20 10.86
C LEU A 15 -13.67 -0.21 12.38
N PRO A 16 -13.79 0.95 13.06
CA PRO A 16 -13.44 1.09 14.48
C PRO A 16 -14.26 0.18 15.40
N ASP A 17 -15.57 0.05 15.14
CA ASP A 17 -16.46 -0.83 15.91
C ASP A 17 -16.06 -2.30 15.86
N LYS A 18 -15.31 -2.69 14.82
CA LYS A 18 -14.81 -4.06 14.61
C LYS A 18 -13.32 -4.18 14.92
N GLY A 19 -12.63 -3.09 15.26
CA GLY A 19 -11.18 -3.05 15.39
C GLY A 19 -10.46 -3.51 14.12
N MET A 20 -10.97 -3.16 12.94
CA MET A 20 -10.46 -3.69 11.67
C MET A 20 -10.06 -2.61 10.67
N VAL A 21 -8.94 -2.80 9.99
CA VAL A 21 -8.54 -2.03 8.81
C VAL A 21 -8.56 -2.96 7.60
N LYS A 22 -9.16 -2.52 6.49
CA LYS A 22 -9.05 -3.21 5.21
C LYS A 22 -8.31 -2.35 4.20
N LEU A 23 -7.41 -2.96 3.45
CA LEU A 23 -6.57 -2.31 2.47
C LEU A 23 -6.78 -2.99 1.12
N TYR A 24 -7.23 -2.25 0.11
CA TYR A 24 -7.64 -2.79 -1.18
C TYR A 24 -6.61 -2.45 -2.27
N TYR A 25 -6.13 -3.46 -2.98
CA TYR A 25 -5.16 -3.29 -4.06
C TYR A 25 -5.62 -4.02 -5.33
N SER A 26 -5.08 -3.64 -6.47
CA SER A 26 -5.27 -4.42 -7.69
C SER A 26 -4.04 -4.41 -8.62
N LEU A 27 -4.04 -5.37 -9.55
CA LEU A 27 -3.17 -5.39 -10.72
C LEU A 27 -4.02 -5.18 -11.97
N ASP A 28 -3.76 -4.10 -12.70
CA ASP A 28 -4.50 -3.68 -13.91
C ASP A 28 -6.04 -3.72 -13.76
N ASP A 29 -6.58 -3.43 -12.57
CA ASP A 29 -8.02 -3.56 -12.25
C ASP A 29 -8.58 -5.01 -12.35
N GLU A 30 -7.74 -6.00 -12.66
CA GLU A 30 -8.16 -7.38 -12.92
C GLU A 30 -8.02 -8.30 -11.72
N VAL A 31 -6.83 -8.33 -11.11
CA VAL A 31 -6.55 -9.15 -9.93
C VAL A 31 -6.66 -8.29 -8.72
N LYS A 32 -7.54 -8.65 -7.79
CA LYS A 32 -7.83 -7.86 -6.59
C LYS A 32 -7.28 -8.53 -5.35
N PHE A 33 -6.71 -7.71 -4.47
CA PHE A 33 -6.22 -8.12 -3.17
C PHE A 33 -6.94 -7.33 -2.08
N THR A 34 -7.14 -7.98 -0.93
CA THR A 34 -7.63 -7.32 0.28
C THR A 34 -6.80 -7.80 1.46
N GLU A 35 -6.02 -6.90 2.04
CA GLU A 35 -5.38 -7.14 3.35
C GLU A 35 -6.39 -6.78 4.44
N THR A 36 -6.53 -7.63 5.45
CA THR A 36 -7.42 -7.37 6.58
C THR A 36 -6.63 -7.45 7.87
N LEU A 37 -6.44 -6.30 8.51
CA LEU A 37 -5.74 -6.18 9.77
C LEU A 37 -6.77 -6.14 10.89
N THR A 38 -6.58 -7.00 11.89
CA THR A 38 -7.36 -6.97 13.13
C THR A 38 -6.49 -6.36 14.22
N LEU A 39 -6.96 -5.27 14.83
CA LEU A 39 -6.28 -4.62 15.93
C LEU A 39 -6.64 -5.32 17.25
N PRO A 40 -5.68 -5.46 18.18
CA PRO A 40 -5.86 -6.24 19.40
C PRO A 40 -6.94 -5.72 20.36
N GLU A 41 -7.26 -4.43 20.29
CA GLU A 41 -8.39 -3.83 21.02
C GLU A 41 -9.22 -2.96 20.05
N PRO A 42 -10.55 -2.85 20.26
CA PRO A 42 -11.34 -1.86 19.54
C PRO A 42 -10.74 -0.49 19.87
N VAL A 43 -10.08 0.11 18.89
CA VAL A 43 -9.68 1.51 18.98
C VAL A 43 -10.99 2.28 18.92
N GLN A 44 -11.57 2.59 20.09
CA GLN A 44 -12.56 3.65 20.17
C GLN A 44 -11.91 4.83 19.48
N ALA A 45 -12.54 5.33 18.40
CA ALA A 45 -12.04 6.49 17.69
C ALA A 45 -11.67 7.53 18.75
N ILE A 46 -10.39 7.90 18.83
CA ILE A 46 -9.96 8.92 19.77
C ILE A 46 -10.62 10.18 19.23
N ALA A 47 -11.72 10.60 19.85
CA ALA A 47 -12.56 11.67 19.32
C ALA A 47 -11.70 12.90 19.02
N GLY A 48 -11.76 13.39 17.78
CA GLY A 48 -10.95 14.52 17.31
C GLY A 48 -9.57 14.16 16.76
N GLN A 49 -9.28 12.87 16.49
CA GLN A 49 -8.05 12.41 15.81
C GLN A 49 -8.34 11.66 14.50
N GLU A 50 -9.53 11.86 13.92
CA GLU A 50 -9.97 11.13 12.73
C GLU A 50 -9.03 11.37 11.53
N GLU A 51 -8.51 12.58 11.38
CA GLU A 51 -7.56 12.92 10.30
C GLU A 51 -6.18 12.28 10.52
N GLU A 52 -5.69 12.22 11.75
CA GLU A 52 -4.42 11.58 12.09
C GLU A 52 -4.49 10.08 11.82
N ILE A 53 -5.61 9.45 12.20
CA ILE A 53 -5.87 8.04 11.96
C ILE A 53 -5.96 7.77 10.46
N ASP A 54 -6.68 8.60 9.71
CA ASP A 54 -6.77 8.47 8.25
C ASP A 54 -5.39 8.57 7.59
N ARG A 55 -4.57 9.57 7.96
CA ARG A 55 -3.19 9.70 7.46
C ARG A 55 -2.32 8.50 7.83
N ALA A 56 -2.47 7.96 9.03
CA ALA A 56 -1.74 6.78 9.47
C ALA A 56 -2.15 5.53 8.69
N ILE A 57 -3.45 5.34 8.44
CA ILE A 57 -3.98 4.23 7.65
C ILE A 57 -3.57 4.37 6.19
N PHE A 58 -3.54 5.58 5.63
CA PHE A 58 -3.02 5.82 4.28
C PHE A 58 -1.54 5.44 4.18
N ALA A 59 -0.71 5.84 5.15
CA ALA A 59 0.69 5.41 5.18
C ALA A 59 0.84 3.88 5.33
N LEU A 60 -0.01 3.26 6.17
CA LEU A 60 -0.09 1.82 6.32
C LEU A 60 -0.49 1.10 5.03
N HIS A 61 -1.41 1.71 4.25
CA HIS A 61 -1.82 1.22 2.95
C HIS A 61 -0.63 1.18 1.98
N LEU A 62 0.16 2.26 1.92
CA LEU A 62 1.31 2.37 1.02
C LEU A 62 2.44 1.41 1.37
N ILE A 63 2.76 1.25 2.66
CA ILE A 63 3.79 0.28 3.08
C ILE A 63 3.30 -1.17 2.95
N GLY A 64 2.03 -1.45 3.28
CA GLY A 64 1.44 -2.79 3.19
C GLY A 64 1.33 -3.28 1.74
N GLY A 65 1.06 -2.36 0.80
CA GLY A 65 0.99 -2.66 -0.63
C GLY A 65 2.27 -3.28 -1.20
N ILE A 66 3.43 -3.06 -0.58
CA ILE A 66 4.71 -3.63 -0.99
C ILE A 66 4.63 -5.17 -1.13
N SER A 67 3.94 -5.84 -0.22
CA SER A 67 3.79 -7.30 -0.23
C SER A 67 3.06 -7.80 -1.48
N TYR A 68 2.05 -7.05 -1.93
CA TYR A 68 1.23 -7.38 -3.09
C TYR A 68 1.87 -6.92 -4.40
N TYR A 69 2.52 -5.75 -4.40
CA TYR A 69 3.33 -5.27 -5.50
C TYR A 69 4.39 -6.29 -5.94
N LYS A 70 5.06 -6.94 -4.97
CA LYS A 70 6.08 -7.97 -5.21
C LYS A 70 5.58 -9.21 -5.97
N THR A 71 4.26 -9.43 -6.06
CA THR A 71 3.72 -10.61 -6.77
C THR A 71 3.94 -10.54 -8.28
N CYS A 72 4.00 -9.34 -8.86
CA CYS A 72 4.09 -9.15 -10.32
C CYS A 72 5.04 -8.02 -10.74
N LEU A 73 5.50 -7.18 -9.81
CA LEU A 73 6.45 -6.08 -10.05
C LEU A 73 6.11 -5.22 -11.28
N PRO A 74 4.86 -4.72 -11.38
CA PRO A 74 4.49 -3.84 -12.48
C PRO A 74 5.37 -2.59 -12.50
N LYS A 75 5.60 -2.04 -13.70
CA LYS A 75 6.43 -0.85 -13.89
C LYS A 75 5.75 0.45 -13.45
N LYS A 76 4.42 0.44 -13.33
CA LYS A 76 3.63 1.59 -12.89
C LYS A 76 3.00 1.31 -11.54
N ILE A 77 3.06 2.31 -10.66
CA ILE A 77 2.25 2.38 -9.44
C ILE A 77 1.24 3.52 -9.62
N GLU A 78 -0.01 3.27 -9.27
CA GLU A 78 -1.09 4.25 -9.26
C GLU A 78 -1.73 4.31 -7.88
N ILE A 79 -1.91 5.52 -7.35
CA ILE A 79 -2.54 5.74 -6.04
C ILE A 79 -3.89 6.43 -6.27
N ARG A 80 -4.99 5.69 -6.05
CA ARG A 80 -6.36 6.21 -6.13
C ARG A 80 -6.93 6.56 -4.77
N SER A 81 -6.41 5.94 -3.72
CA SER A 81 -6.85 6.09 -2.33
C SER A 81 -6.49 7.42 -1.67
N GLY A 82 -5.78 8.33 -2.36
CA GLY A 82 -5.31 9.58 -1.77
C GLY A 82 -4.36 10.36 -2.66
N LYS A 83 -3.79 11.45 -2.13
CA LYS A 83 -2.78 12.27 -2.80
C LYS A 83 -1.54 12.39 -1.92
N LEU A 84 -0.39 12.39 -2.57
CA LEU A 84 0.89 12.65 -1.91
C LEU A 84 1.35 14.07 -2.25
N THR A 85 1.94 14.74 -1.27
CA THR A 85 2.78 15.91 -1.55
C THR A 85 4.05 15.47 -2.28
N PRO A 86 4.76 16.39 -2.98
CA PRO A 86 6.02 16.05 -3.63
C PRO A 86 7.04 15.39 -2.70
N ALA A 87 7.16 15.89 -1.46
CA ALA A 87 8.07 15.32 -0.46
C ALA A 87 7.66 13.91 -0.01
N GLN A 88 6.36 13.65 0.14
CA GLN A 88 5.88 12.30 0.45
C GLN A 88 6.08 11.34 -0.72
N ALA A 89 5.87 11.79 -1.96
CA ALA A 89 6.13 10.98 -3.16
C ALA A 89 7.62 10.60 -3.27
N GLU A 90 8.53 11.54 -3.02
CA GLU A 90 9.97 11.29 -2.99
C GLU A 90 10.34 10.27 -1.90
N PHE A 91 9.77 10.42 -0.70
CA PHE A 91 9.94 9.46 0.39
C PHE A 91 9.50 8.05 -0.03
N TRP A 92 8.30 7.89 -0.57
CA TRP A 92 7.78 6.57 -0.95
C TRP A 92 8.54 5.95 -2.12
N ASN A 93 9.00 6.74 -3.10
CA ASN A 93 9.89 6.25 -4.15
C ASN A 93 11.17 5.66 -3.53
N SER A 94 11.80 6.38 -2.60
CA SER A 94 12.99 5.87 -1.90
C SER A 94 12.71 4.58 -1.11
N VAL A 95 11.55 4.48 -0.44
CA VAL A 95 11.14 3.26 0.28
C VAL A 95 10.99 2.08 -0.68
N TYR A 96 10.36 2.26 -1.85
CA TYR A 96 10.15 1.19 -2.82
C TYR A 96 11.44 0.78 -3.55
N GLU A 97 12.28 1.75 -3.91
CA GLU A 97 13.54 1.49 -4.60
C GLU A 97 14.58 0.86 -3.67
N ASN A 98 14.81 1.48 -2.51
CA ASN A 98 15.88 1.06 -1.61
C ASN A 98 15.44 -0.05 -0.64
N GLY A 99 14.18 -0.02 -0.19
CA GLY A 99 13.65 -1.04 0.72
C GLY A 99 13.48 -2.41 0.07
N LEU A 100 13.48 -2.48 -1.26
CA LEU A 100 13.40 -3.74 -2.03
C LEU A 100 14.75 -4.17 -2.62
N GLY A 101 15.86 -3.49 -2.32
CA GLY A 101 17.17 -3.81 -2.88
C GLY A 101 17.61 -5.27 -2.69
N GLU A 102 17.46 -5.81 -1.47
CA GLU A 102 17.78 -7.24 -1.22
C GLU A 102 16.85 -8.18 -1.98
N PHE A 103 15.56 -7.84 -2.08
CA PHE A 103 14.59 -8.63 -2.83
C PHE A 103 14.93 -8.65 -4.32
N PHE A 104 15.28 -7.50 -4.92
CA PHE A 104 15.71 -7.44 -6.31
C PHE A 104 16.99 -8.22 -6.56
N TYR A 105 17.99 -8.04 -5.68
CA TYR A 105 19.26 -8.77 -5.79
C TYR A 105 19.08 -10.28 -5.71
N LYS A 106 18.33 -10.79 -4.73
CA LYS A 106 18.11 -12.23 -4.53
C LYS A 106 17.32 -12.90 -5.66
N ASN A 107 16.49 -12.14 -6.38
CA ASN A 107 15.63 -12.67 -7.43
C ASN A 107 16.12 -12.32 -8.85
N ASP A 108 17.33 -11.77 -8.98
CA ASP A 108 17.94 -11.35 -10.27
C ASP A 108 17.03 -10.40 -11.09
N ILE A 109 16.47 -9.40 -10.39
CA ILE A 109 15.54 -8.44 -10.98
C ILE A 109 16.23 -7.10 -11.17
N ASP A 110 16.30 -6.63 -12.41
CA ASP A 110 16.66 -5.24 -12.69
C ASP A 110 15.45 -4.34 -12.43
N PHE A 111 15.54 -3.58 -11.35
CA PHE A 111 14.50 -2.65 -10.91
C PHE A 111 14.72 -1.24 -11.42
N LYS A 112 15.89 -0.95 -12.01
CA LYS A 112 16.13 0.32 -12.69
C LYS A 112 15.45 0.24 -14.06
N GLY A 113 14.59 1.21 -14.32
CA GLY A 113 13.70 1.25 -15.50
C GLY A 113 14.42 1.08 -16.82
#